data_AF-A0A182SWL2-F1
#
_entry.id   AF-A0A182SWL2-F1
#
_cell.length_a   1.000
_cell.length_b   1.000
_cell.length_c   1.000
_cell.angle_alpha   90.00
_cell.angle_beta   90.00
_cell.angle_gamma   90.00
#
_symmetry.space_group_name_H-M   'P 1'
#
loop_
_entity.id
_entity.type
_entity.pdbx_description
1 polymer ?
#
loop_
_entity_poly.entity_id
_entity_poly.type
_entity_poly.pdbx_seq_one_letter_code
_entity_poly.pdbx_strand_id
1 'polypeptide(L)'
;MVACMIKNNIIPRDTFYRCAKEHGVEIESIKKCYDSPHGAELLKVHGEATHALRPAVTFIPTITLDGAQYVQKSILKDLFGNVCQVVSGRGPKPDSEVLDEVRQLPGQLRRGLFWLLN
;
A
#
# COMPACT_ATOMS: atom_id res chain seq x y z
N MET A 1 -9.60 -10.38 -10.21
CA MET A 1 -8.59 -11.45 -10.04
C MET A 1 -8.07 -11.58 -8.60
N VAL A 2 -7.13 -10.76 -8.13
CA VAL A 2 -6.50 -10.93 -6.79
C VAL A 2 -7.51 -10.89 -5.64
N ALA A 3 -8.49 -9.99 -5.69
CA ALA A 3 -9.56 -9.94 -4.67
C ALA A 3 -10.37 -11.25 -4.57
N CYS A 4 -10.61 -11.92 -5.71
CA CYS A 4 -11.24 -13.25 -5.72
C CYS A 4 -10.35 -14.28 -5.04
N MET A 5 -9.03 -14.20 -5.26
CA MET A 5 -8.06 -15.11 -4.64
C MET A 5 -8.00 -14.95 -3.13
N ILE A 6 -8.01 -13.72 -2.64
CA ILE A 6 -7.96 -13.41 -1.20
C ILE A 6 -9.26 -13.80 -0.50
N LYS A 7 -10.41 -13.67 -1.17
CA LYS A 7 -11.74 -13.97 -0.58
C LYS A 7 -11.87 -15.43 -0.08
N ASN A 8 -11.21 -16.38 -0.73
CA ASN A 8 -11.18 -17.77 -0.28
C ASN A 8 -9.83 -18.41 -0.65
N ASN A 9 -8.87 -18.30 0.25
CA ASN A 9 -7.49 -18.73 0.03
C ASN A 9 -7.11 -20.03 0.79
N ILE A 10 -8.09 -20.87 1.17
CA ILE A 10 -7.83 -22.14 1.86
C ILE A 10 -6.91 -23.04 1.03
N ILE A 11 -7.15 -23.09 -0.28
CA ILE A 11 -6.29 -23.78 -1.26
C ILE A 11 -5.89 -22.75 -2.33
N PRO A 12 -4.80 -21.97 -2.12
CA PRO A 12 -4.46 -20.84 -2.99
C PRO A 12 -4.28 -21.20 -4.46
N ARG A 13 -3.77 -22.40 -4.73
CA ARG A 13 -3.55 -22.90 -6.10
C ARG A 13 -4.87 -23.12 -6.86
N ASP A 14 -5.83 -23.80 -6.24
CA ASP A 14 -7.11 -24.09 -6.87
C ASP A 14 -7.94 -22.81 -7.02
N THR A 15 -7.88 -21.94 -6.00
CA THR A 15 -8.47 -20.62 -6.06
C THR A 15 -7.85 -19.77 -7.16
N PHE A 16 -6.53 -19.83 -7.36
CA PHE A 16 -5.86 -19.15 -8.48
C PHE A 16 -6.46 -19.56 -9.82
N TYR A 17 -6.53 -20.87 -10.13
CA TYR A 17 -7.08 -21.34 -11.40
C TYR A 17 -8.55 -20.93 -11.59
N ARG A 18 -9.38 -21.07 -10.54
CA ARG A 18 -10.79 -20.67 -10.57
C ARG A 18 -10.94 -19.17 -10.84
N CYS A 19 -10.26 -18.33 -10.06
CA CYS A 19 -10.34 -16.88 -10.21
C CYS A 19 -9.77 -16.40 -11.54
N ALA A 20 -8.71 -17.03 -12.05
CA ALA A 20 -8.13 -16.69 -13.35
C ALA A 20 -9.15 -16.92 -14.46
N LYS A 21 -9.81 -18.08 -14.45
CA LYS A 21 -10.88 -18.43 -15.39
C LYS A 21 -12.08 -17.48 -15.28
N GLU A 22 -12.57 -17.19 -14.07
CA GLU A 22 -13.70 -16.28 -13.83
C GLU A 22 -13.45 -14.86 -14.37
N HIS A 23 -12.19 -14.42 -14.40
CA HIS A 23 -11.79 -13.08 -14.84
C HIS A 23 -11.15 -13.03 -16.23
N GLY A 24 -11.12 -14.15 -16.97
CA GLY A 24 -10.54 -14.20 -18.32
C GLY A 24 -9.04 -13.90 -18.36
N VAL A 25 -8.31 -14.30 -17.32
CA VAL A 25 -6.86 -14.09 -17.20
C VAL A 25 -6.12 -15.34 -17.69
N GLU A 26 -5.16 -15.14 -18.59
CA GLU A 26 -4.28 -16.19 -19.14
C GLU A 26 -3.37 -16.81 -18.07
N ILE A 27 -3.62 -18.07 -17.73
CA ILE A 27 -2.97 -18.80 -16.63
C ILE A 27 -1.50 -19.07 -16.93
N GLU A 28 -1.20 -19.50 -18.15
CA GLU A 28 0.12 -19.94 -18.61
C GLU A 28 1.14 -18.81 -18.51
N SER A 29 0.72 -17.58 -18.81
CA SER A 29 1.56 -16.38 -18.70
C SER A 29 1.97 -16.09 -17.25
N ILE A 30 1.03 -16.18 -16.32
CA ILE A 30 1.27 -15.99 -14.88
C ILE A 30 2.13 -17.11 -14.32
N LYS A 31 1.84 -18.36 -14.73
CA LYS A 31 2.64 -19.53 -14.34
C LYS A 31 4.09 -19.40 -14.76
N LYS A 32 4.32 -19.07 -16.03
CA LYS A 32 5.66 -18.81 -16.54
C LYS A 32 6.38 -17.69 -15.77
N CYS A 33 5.65 -16.64 -15.36
CA CYS A 33 6.20 -15.55 -14.57
C CYS A 33 6.66 -16.04 -13.17
N TYR A 34 5.77 -16.66 -12.39
CA TYR A 34 6.09 -17.06 -11.01
C TYR A 34 7.04 -18.27 -10.93
N ASP A 35 7.09 -19.13 -11.95
CA ASP A 35 8.05 -20.25 -12.04
C ASP A 35 9.44 -19.80 -12.54
N SER A 36 9.59 -18.56 -13.00
CA SER A 36 10.87 -17.99 -13.47
C SER A 36 11.54 -17.08 -12.43
N PRO A 37 12.83 -16.72 -12.61
CA PRO A 37 13.49 -15.73 -11.75
C PRO A 37 12.78 -14.38 -11.69
N HIS A 38 11.99 -14.03 -12.72
CA HIS A 38 11.25 -12.78 -12.78
C HIS A 38 10.28 -12.61 -11.61
N GLY A 39 9.64 -13.70 -11.15
CA GLY A 39 8.80 -13.65 -9.96
C GLY A 39 9.57 -13.21 -8.71
N ALA A 40 10.81 -13.70 -8.55
CA ALA A 40 11.67 -13.31 -7.43
C ALA A 40 12.16 -11.85 -7.55
N GLU A 41 12.45 -11.38 -8.76
CA GLU A 41 12.79 -9.98 -9.03
C GLU A 41 11.64 -9.04 -8.64
N LEU A 42 10.40 -9.38 -9.03
CA LEU A 42 9.21 -8.61 -8.64
C LEU A 42 9.01 -8.59 -7.12
N LEU A 43 9.22 -9.73 -6.44
CA LEU A 43 9.16 -9.79 -4.98
C LEU A 43 10.21 -8.90 -4.32
N LYS A 44 11.44 -8.86 -4.85
CA LYS A 44 12.49 -7.96 -4.36
C LYS A 44 12.08 -6.50 -4.49
N VAL A 45 11.58 -6.08 -5.67
CA VAL A 45 11.11 -4.70 -5.91
C VAL A 45 10.05 -4.30 -4.89
N HIS A 46 9.07 -5.16 -4.63
CA HIS A 46 8.04 -4.89 -3.63
C HIS A 46 8.58 -4.91 -2.19
N GLY A 47 9.58 -5.74 -1.89
CA GLY A 47 10.29 -5.73 -0.61
C GLY A 47 11.04 -4.42 -0.36
N GLU A 48 11.76 -3.91 -1.37
CA GLU A 48 12.45 -2.61 -1.32
C GLU A 48 11.46 -1.46 -1.15
N ALA A 49 10.35 -1.46 -1.89
CA ALA A 49 9.29 -0.46 -1.75
C ALA A 49 8.67 -0.48 -0.34
N THR A 50 8.45 -1.67 0.24
CA THR A 50 7.92 -1.81 1.61
C THR A 50 8.93 -1.33 2.65
N HIS A 51 10.21 -1.66 2.47
CA HIS A 51 11.30 -1.23 3.37
C HIS A 51 11.53 0.30 3.32
N ALA A 52 11.26 0.93 2.18
CA ALA A 52 11.40 2.36 1.99
C ALA A 52 10.30 3.19 2.69
N LEU A 53 9.20 2.56 3.12
CA LEU A 53 8.12 3.26 3.82
C LEU A 53 8.60 3.92 5.12
N ARG A 54 8.11 5.14 5.38
CA ARG A 54 8.36 5.90 6.60
C ARG A 54 7.02 6.32 7.22
N PRO A 55 6.79 6.05 8.52
CA PRO A 55 7.61 5.23 9.42
C PRO A 55 7.75 3.77 8.93
N ALA A 56 8.71 3.03 9.50
CA ALA A 56 8.94 1.65 9.10
C ALA A 56 7.68 0.80 9.36
N VAL A 57 7.38 -0.14 8.45
CA VAL A 57 6.21 -1.02 8.59
C VAL A 57 6.37 -1.92 9.81
N THR A 58 5.41 -1.85 10.73
CA THR A 58 5.36 -2.68 11.95
C THR A 58 4.21 -3.68 11.98
N PHE A 59 3.23 -3.52 11.08
CA PHE A 59 2.01 -4.33 11.03
C PHE A 59 1.51 -4.49 9.59
N ILE A 60 0.84 -5.61 9.30
CA ILE A 60 0.20 -5.87 8.01
C ILE A 60 -1.28 -6.19 8.26
N PRO A 61 -2.22 -5.61 7.49
CA PRO A 61 -2.01 -4.68 6.39
C PRO A 61 -1.62 -3.26 6.86
N THR A 62 -0.67 -2.65 6.14
CA THR A 62 -0.35 -1.21 6.21
C THR A 62 -0.87 -0.54 4.95
N ILE A 63 -1.58 0.58 5.11
CA ILE A 63 -2.22 1.34 4.03
C ILE A 63 -1.62 2.73 3.98
N THR A 64 -1.10 3.10 2.81
CA THR A 64 -0.74 4.48 2.50
C THR A 64 -1.89 5.16 1.76
N LEU A 65 -2.18 6.41 2.14
CA LEU A 65 -3.07 7.28 1.36
C LEU A 65 -2.24 8.49 0.96
N ASP A 66 -2.25 8.83 -0.34
CA ASP A 66 -1.44 9.92 -0.91
C ASP A 66 0.06 9.86 -0.53
N GLY A 67 0.62 8.64 -0.51
CA GLY A 67 2.02 8.38 -0.16
C GLY A 67 2.35 8.46 1.33
N ALA A 68 1.43 8.92 2.18
CA ALA A 68 1.62 9.03 3.62
C ALA A 68 0.99 7.85 4.39
N GLN A 69 1.60 7.51 5.52
CA GLN A 69 1.01 6.58 6.49
C GLN A 69 0.28 7.39 7.57
N TYR A 70 -1.05 7.31 7.55
CA TYR A 70 -1.92 7.88 8.58
C TYR A 70 -2.28 6.82 9.63
N VAL A 71 -3.12 7.21 10.60
CA VAL A 71 -3.60 6.36 11.68
C VAL A 71 -4.23 5.07 11.15
N GLN A 72 -3.46 3.97 11.15
CA GLN A 72 -3.86 2.70 10.52
C GLN A 72 -5.15 2.13 11.09
N LYS A 73 -5.38 2.26 12.40
CA LYS A 73 -6.62 1.82 13.06
C LYS A 73 -7.87 2.53 12.50
N SER A 74 -7.75 3.81 12.16
CA SER A 74 -8.85 4.58 11.54
C SER A 74 -9.11 4.07 10.13
N ILE A 75 -8.06 3.92 9.34
CA ILE A 75 -8.14 3.49 7.94
C ILE A 75 -8.74 2.08 7.84
N LEU A 76 -8.29 1.14 8.67
CA LEU A 76 -8.80 -0.24 8.66
C LEU A 76 -10.27 -0.34 9.09
N LYS A 77 -10.75 0.60 9.92
CA LYS A 77 -12.15 0.66 10.34
C LYS A 77 -13.05 1.25 9.25
N ASP A 78 -12.59 2.30 8.57
CA ASP A 78 -13.36 3.01 7.53
C ASP A 78 -12.42 3.58 6.46
N LEU A 79 -12.01 2.75 5.51
CA LEU A 79 -11.13 3.16 4.42
C LEU A 79 -11.76 4.26 3.58
N PHE A 80 -13.06 4.13 3.27
CA PHE A 80 -13.76 5.07 2.40
C PHE A 80 -13.82 6.47 3.02
N GLY A 81 -14.19 6.59 4.30
CA GLY A 81 -14.21 7.87 5.01
C GLY A 81 -12.84 8.54 5.06
N ASN A 82 -11.78 7.78 5.34
CA ASN A 82 -10.41 8.31 5.36
C ASN A 82 -9.95 8.77 3.96
N VAL A 83 -10.30 8.03 2.89
CA VAL A 83 -10.04 8.48 1.51
C VAL A 83 -10.77 9.78 1.20
N CYS A 84 -12.06 9.89 1.52
CA CYS A 84 -12.82 11.12 1.30
C CYS A 84 -12.24 12.31 2.06
N GLN A 85 -11.75 12.10 3.28
CA GLN A 85 -11.08 13.14 4.07
C GLN A 85 -9.80 13.63 3.38
N VAL A 86 -8.93 12.71 2.96
CA VAL A 86 -7.67 13.05 2.26
C VAL A 86 -7.97 13.82 0.97
N VAL A 87 -8.89 13.33 0.13
CA VAL A 87 -9.28 13.99 -1.13
C VAL A 87 -9.89 15.38 -0.90
N SER A 88 -10.55 15.60 0.23
CA SER A 88 -11.15 16.90 0.58
C SER A 88 -10.18 17.87 1.26
N GLY A 89 -8.88 17.55 1.36
CA GLY A 89 -7.89 18.35 2.08
C GLY A 89 -8.07 18.34 3.61
N ARG A 90 -8.86 17.39 4.14
CA ARG A 90 -9.15 17.23 5.57
C ARG A 90 -8.60 15.91 6.11
N GLY A 91 -7.58 15.37 5.46
CA GLY A 91 -6.97 14.10 5.82
C GLY A 91 -6.54 14.08 7.29
N PRO A 92 -6.52 12.89 7.93
CA PRO A 92 -5.90 12.73 9.24
C PRO A 92 -4.47 13.29 9.19
N LYS A 93 -3.95 13.82 10.29
CA LYS A 93 -2.51 14.13 10.31
C LYS A 93 -1.73 12.81 10.24
N PRO A 94 -0.59 12.77 9.53
CA PRO A 94 0.33 11.65 9.61
C PRO A 94 0.67 11.35 11.07
N ASP A 95 0.99 10.10 11.38
CA ASP A 95 1.43 9.72 12.72
C ASP A 95 2.64 10.59 13.15
N SER A 96 2.78 10.85 14.44
CA SER A 96 3.66 11.90 15.01
C SER A 96 5.13 11.82 14.55
N GLU A 97 5.61 10.65 14.15
CA GLU A 97 6.97 10.45 13.63
C GLU A 97 7.22 11.22 12.31
N VAL A 98 6.23 11.33 11.43
CA VAL A 98 6.36 12.08 10.16
C VAL A 98 6.46 13.59 10.41
N LEU A 99 5.78 14.08 11.45
CA LEU A 99 5.88 15.48 11.86
C LEU A 99 7.27 15.82 12.42
N ASP A 100 7.99 14.83 12.96
CA ASP A 100 9.33 15.03 13.48
C ASP A 100 10.38 15.16 12.35
N GLU A 101 10.25 14.42 11.24
CA GLU A 101 11.09 14.65 10.04
C GLU A 101 10.82 16.01 9.39
N VAL A 102 9.56 16.40 9.24
CA VAL A 102 9.21 17.77 8.80
C VAL A 102 9.78 18.79 9.79
N ARG A 103 9.79 18.49 11.09
CA ARG A 103 10.43 19.32 12.11
C ARG A 103 11.97 19.28 12.12
N GLN A 104 12.62 18.48 11.30
CA GLN A 104 14.08 18.52 11.16
C GLN A 104 14.50 19.36 9.93
N LEU A 105 13.58 19.72 9.04
CA LEU A 105 13.90 20.48 7.83
C LEU A 105 14.30 21.94 8.13
N PRO A 106 15.15 22.56 7.29
CA PRO A 106 15.44 23.98 7.34
C PRO A 106 14.14 24.81 7.23
N GLY A 107 14.08 25.95 7.92
CA GLY A 107 12.84 26.75 8.05
C GLY A 107 12.20 27.23 6.73
N GLN A 108 12.95 27.27 5.62
CA GLN A 108 12.39 27.52 4.29
C GLN A 108 11.73 26.29 3.66
N LEU A 109 12.34 25.10 3.78
CA LEU A 109 11.75 23.84 3.32
C LEU A 109 10.54 23.42 4.16
N ARG A 110 10.57 23.67 5.48
CA ARG A 110 9.39 23.45 6.35
C ARG A 110 8.17 24.22 5.89
N ARG A 111 8.35 25.50 5.58
CA ARG A 111 7.25 26.35 5.12
C ARG A 111 6.73 25.89 3.77
N GLY A 112 7.63 25.54 2.83
CA GLY A 112 7.25 25.02 1.51
C GLY A 112 6.44 23.72 1.58
N LEU A 113 6.86 22.74 2.38
CA LEU A 113 6.11 21.47 2.52
C LEU A 113 4.79 21.65 3.26
N PHE A 114 4.71 22.55 4.25
CA PHE A 114 3.46 22.80 4.98
C PHE A 114 2.35 23.40 4.08
N TRP A 115 2.75 24.17 3.06
CA TRP A 115 1.86 24.71 2.03
C TRP A 115 1.47 23.68 0.95
N LEU A 116 2.26 22.63 0.74
CA LEU A 116 1.94 21.55 -0.21
C LEU A 116 1.07 20.44 0.44
N LEU A 117 0.95 20.45 1.76
CA LEU A 117 0.19 19.50 2.57
C LEU A 117 -1.10 20.10 3.18
N ASN A 118 -1.47 21.33 2.78
CA ASN A 118 -2.78 21.97 3.02
C ASN A 118 -3.39 22.42 1.69
#